data_AF-A0A2V4L8H7-F1
#
_entry.id   AF-A0A2V4L8H7-F1
#
_cell.length_a   1.000
_cell.length_b   1.000
_cell.length_c   1.000
_cell.angle_alpha   90.00
_cell.angle_beta   90.00
_cell.angle_gamma   90.00
#
_symmetry.space_group_name_H-M   'P 1'
#
loop_
_entity.id
_entity.type
_entity.pdbx_description
1 polymer ?
#
loop_
_entity_poly.entity_id
_entity_poly.type
_entity_poly.pdbx_seq_one_letter_code
_entity_poly.pdbx_strand_id
1 'polypeptide(L)'
;MRVEFDNYKLDGEVDSFPEPPLRIRRDAALCQVDGGIWRRDGVYLDRAERRLLVQSFSGSGGELTIFDTASCAELARLELPEASWALQGDSLVVGRQCREAVLEHCSLREVHALDAECLPD
;
A
#
# COMPACT_ATOMS: atom_id res chain seq x y z
N MET A 1 2.65 16.73 -0.58
CA MET A 1 1.57 15.89 0.03
C MET A 1 1.96 15.45 1.44
N ARG A 2 1.02 15.08 2.30
CA ARG A 2 1.29 14.33 3.55
C ARG A 2 0.35 13.14 3.72
N VAL A 3 0.89 12.02 4.18
CA VAL A 3 0.15 10.84 4.62
C VAL A 3 0.41 10.67 6.12
N GLU A 4 -0.66 10.62 6.91
CA GLU A 4 -0.58 10.61 8.37
C GLU A 4 -1.33 9.42 8.95
N PHE A 5 -0.75 8.84 9.99
CA PHE A 5 -1.30 7.74 10.77
C PHE A 5 -1.23 8.10 12.25
N ASP A 6 -2.20 7.62 13.04
CA ASP A 6 -2.11 7.70 14.49
C ASP A 6 -1.35 6.49 15.03
N ASN A 7 -0.40 6.72 15.94
CA ASN A 7 0.30 5.66 16.65
C ASN A 7 -0.20 5.59 18.09
N TYR A 8 -0.66 4.41 18.49
CA TYR A 8 -1.09 4.10 19.84
C TYR A 8 -0.16 3.12 20.58
N LYS A 9 0.91 2.62 19.93
CA LYS A 9 1.93 1.82 20.63
C LYS A 9 2.65 2.70 21.65
N LEU A 10 2.79 2.17 22.87
CA LEU A 10 3.46 2.84 23.99
C LEU A 10 4.95 2.49 24.07
N ASP A 11 5.35 1.38 23.46
CA ASP A 11 6.69 0.82 23.50
C ASP A 11 7.06 0.10 22.19
N GLY A 12 8.37 -0.05 21.96
CA GLY A 12 8.92 -0.74 20.78
C GLY A 12 8.89 0.08 19.49
N GLU A 13 9.30 -0.57 18.40
CA GLU A 13 9.25 0.02 17.06
C GLU A 13 7.84 -0.06 16.47
N VAL A 14 7.45 1.01 15.78
CA VAL A 14 6.20 1.05 15.01
C VAL A 14 6.49 0.52 13.61
N ASP A 15 5.93 -0.63 13.30
CA ASP A 15 6.01 -1.34 12.01
C ASP A 15 4.69 -1.26 11.24
N SER A 16 3.60 -0.94 11.93
CA SER A 16 2.25 -0.95 11.39
C SER A 16 1.31 -0.03 12.18
N PHE A 17 0.18 0.33 11.55
CA PHE A 17 -0.86 1.19 12.09
C PHE A 17 -2.21 0.47 11.98
N PRO A 18 -2.68 -0.21 13.05
CA PRO A 18 -3.93 -0.96 13.03
C PRO A 18 -5.18 -0.09 12.95
N GLU A 19 -5.13 1.07 13.61
CA GLU A 19 -6.30 1.89 13.84
C GLU A 19 -6.52 2.88 12.70
N PRO A 20 -7.75 3.02 12.18
CA PRO A 20 -8.11 4.09 11.26
C PRO A 20 -8.16 5.46 11.95
N PRO A 21 -8.19 6.56 11.17
CA PRO A 21 -8.08 6.60 9.71
C PRO A 21 -6.63 6.81 9.24
N LEU A 22 -6.32 6.30 8.04
CA LEU A 22 -5.24 6.86 7.23
C LEU A 22 -5.70 8.25 6.74
N ARG A 23 -4.86 9.27 6.90
CA ARG A 23 -5.19 10.65 6.49
C ARG A 23 -4.32 11.10 5.34
N ILE A 24 -4.94 11.54 4.25
CA ILE A 24 -4.26 12.14 3.10
C ILE A 24 -4.50 13.65 3.13
N ARG A 25 -3.42 14.44 3.24
CA ARG A 25 -3.48 15.90 3.25
C ARG A 25 -2.75 16.50 2.06
N ARG A 26 -3.51 17.22 1.23
CA ARG A 26 -3.03 17.99 0.08
C ARG A 26 -3.40 19.45 0.27
N ASP A 27 -2.40 20.30 0.53
CA ASP A 27 -2.60 21.71 0.86
C ASP A 27 -3.62 21.88 2.02
N ALA A 28 -4.76 22.52 1.75
CA ALA A 28 -5.86 22.68 2.72
C ALA A 28 -6.87 21.52 2.70
N ALA A 29 -6.82 20.65 1.69
CA ALA A 29 -7.71 19.49 1.59
C ALA A 29 -7.20 18.34 2.47
N LEU A 30 -8.12 17.75 3.23
CA LEU A 30 -7.90 16.58 4.06
C LEU A 30 -9.00 15.58 3.74
N CYS A 31 -8.60 14.35 3.39
CA CYS A 31 -9.51 13.23 3.31
C CYS A 31 -8.99 12.06 4.15
N GLN A 32 -9.90 11.16 4.51
CA GLN A 32 -9.66 10.08 5.47
C GLN A 32 -10.11 8.77 4.83
N VAL A 33 -9.29 7.74 5.02
CA VAL A 33 -9.55 6.38 4.57
C VAL A 33 -9.66 5.49 5.81
N ASP A 34 -10.81 4.85 5.96
CA ASP A 34 -11.01 3.82 6.97
C ASP A 34 -10.37 2.51 6.53
N GLY A 35 -9.97 1.69 7.51
CA GLY A 35 -9.31 0.41 7.27
C GLY A 35 -8.05 0.24 8.10
N GLY A 36 -7.17 -0.63 7.63
CA GLY A 36 -6.02 -1.13 8.36
C GLY A 36 -6.00 -2.67 8.31
N ILE A 37 -4.94 -3.33 8.78
CA ILE A 37 -3.76 -2.78 9.44
C ILE A 37 -2.79 -2.25 8.39
N TRP A 38 -2.42 -0.97 8.44
CA TRP A 38 -1.53 -0.35 7.45
C TRP A 38 -0.08 -0.65 7.76
N ARG A 39 0.71 -1.02 6.75
CA ARG A 39 2.14 -1.31 6.93
C ARG A 39 2.97 -0.03 6.79
N ARG A 40 3.88 0.25 7.73
CA ARG A 40 4.64 1.51 7.76
C ARG A 40 5.58 1.68 6.56
N ASP A 41 6.23 0.60 6.14
CA ASP A 41 7.13 0.56 4.98
C ASP A 41 6.39 0.33 3.65
N GLY A 42 5.08 0.14 3.69
CA GLY A 42 4.23 -0.14 2.53
C GLY A 42 3.51 1.08 1.96
N VAL A 43 4.07 2.29 2.08
CA VAL A 43 3.41 3.55 1.69
C VAL A 43 4.22 4.26 0.60
N TYR A 44 3.63 4.42 -0.58
CA TYR A 44 4.30 4.97 -1.75
C TYR A 44 3.44 6.04 -2.44
N LEU A 45 4.08 7.13 -2.85
CA LEU A 45 3.45 8.16 -3.68
C LEU A 45 4.05 8.11 -5.08
N ASP A 46 3.21 8.33 -6.09
CA ASP A 46 3.71 8.62 -7.43
C ASP A 46 4.44 9.97 -7.47
N ARG A 47 5.23 10.19 -8.53
CA ARG A 47 6.02 11.42 -8.68
C ARG A 47 5.17 12.70 -8.72
N ALA A 48 3.93 12.61 -9.20
CA ALA A 48 3.02 13.74 -9.27
C ALA A 48 2.18 13.92 -7.98
N GLU A 49 2.38 13.06 -6.97
CA GLU A 49 1.61 13.00 -5.73
C GLU A 49 0.08 12.88 -5.95
N ARG A 50 -0.35 12.29 -7.06
CA ARG A 50 -1.76 12.06 -7.42
C ARG A 50 -2.26 10.68 -7.00
N ARG A 51 -1.35 9.73 -6.77
CA ARG A 51 -1.66 8.34 -6.44
C ARG A 51 -0.91 7.96 -5.18
N LEU A 52 -1.64 7.36 -4.24
CA LEU A 52 -1.08 6.80 -3.02
C LEU A 52 -1.32 5.30 -3.06
N LEU A 53 -0.23 4.53 -3.11
CA LEU A 53 -0.25 3.08 -2.92
C LEU A 53 0.03 2.78 -1.45
N VAL A 54 -0.84 1.99 -0.83
CA VAL A 54 -0.74 1.60 0.58
C VAL A 54 -0.89 0.10 0.70
N GLN A 55 -0.01 -0.54 1.45
CA GLN A 55 -0.17 -1.91 1.87
C GLN A 55 -0.99 -1.99 3.16
N SER A 56 -2.07 -2.76 3.13
CA SER A 56 -2.78 -3.23 4.31
C SER A 56 -2.55 -4.73 4.50
N PHE A 57 -2.76 -5.22 5.71
CA PHE A 57 -2.75 -6.65 5.99
C PHE A 57 -3.78 -7.05 7.04
N SER A 58 -4.22 -8.31 6.95
CA SER A 58 -5.10 -8.96 7.90
C SER A 58 -4.78 -10.45 7.96
N GLY A 59 -4.38 -10.94 9.13
CA GLY A 59 -3.89 -12.30 9.28
C GLY A 59 -2.57 -12.53 8.52
N SER A 60 -2.52 -13.56 7.67
CA SER A 60 -1.33 -13.93 6.89
C SER A 60 -1.25 -13.27 5.51
N GLY A 61 -2.34 -12.63 5.06
CA GLY A 61 -2.43 -11.97 3.77
C GLY A 61 -2.60 -10.46 3.92
N GLY A 62 -2.66 -9.78 2.79
CA GLY A 62 -2.91 -8.35 2.74
C GLY A 62 -3.32 -7.89 1.35
N GLU A 63 -3.33 -6.58 1.17
CA GLU A 63 -3.76 -5.93 -0.05
C GLU A 63 -2.83 -4.75 -0.36
N LEU A 64 -2.68 -4.44 -1.65
CA LEU A 64 -2.20 -3.14 -2.09
C LEU A 64 -3.40 -2.37 -2.61
N THR A 65 -3.64 -1.20 -2.02
CA THR A 65 -4.71 -0.32 -2.47
C THR A 65 -4.11 0.97 -3.01
N ILE A 66 -4.55 1.39 -4.19
CA ILE A 66 -4.18 2.66 -4.80
C ILE A 66 -5.33 3.64 -4.63
N PHE A 67 -5.06 4.76 -3.98
CA PHE A 67 -6.01 5.84 -3.76
C PHE A 67 -5.69 7.06 -4.63
N ASP A 68 -6.73 7.74 -5.09
CA ASP A 68 -6.63 9.11 -5.58
C ASP A 68 -6.41 10.05 -4.38
N THR A 69 -5.31 10.81 -4.42
CA THR A 69 -4.91 11.63 -3.27
C THR A 69 -5.74 12.92 -3.09
N ALA A 70 -6.54 13.30 -4.09
CA ALA A 70 -7.40 14.47 -4.00
C ALA A 70 -8.77 14.12 -3.38
N SER A 71 -9.28 12.92 -3.66
CA SER A 71 -10.62 12.48 -3.27
C SER A 71 -10.64 11.36 -2.23
N CYS A 72 -9.50 10.71 -1.95
CA CYS A 72 -9.42 9.45 -1.21
C CYS A 72 -10.19 8.29 -1.85
N ALA A 73 -10.59 8.41 -3.12
CA ALA A 73 -11.26 7.33 -3.83
C ALA A 73 -10.28 6.17 -4.06
N GLU A 74 -10.71 4.95 -3.77
CA GLU A 74 -10.00 3.75 -4.18
C GLU A 74 -10.07 3.62 -5.71
N LEU A 75 -8.92 3.55 -6.36
CA LEU A 75 -8.77 3.42 -7.80
C LEU A 75 -8.48 1.98 -8.21
N ALA A 76 -7.68 1.27 -7.41
CA ALA A 76 -7.33 -0.12 -7.66
C ALA A 76 -7.01 -0.84 -6.35
N ARG A 77 -7.19 -2.16 -6.37
CA ARG A 77 -6.86 -3.06 -5.26
C ARG A 77 -6.30 -4.35 -5.81
N LEU A 78 -5.22 -4.82 -5.20
CA LEU A 78 -4.55 -6.07 -5.55
C LEU A 78 -4.35 -6.93 -4.31
N GLU A 79 -4.78 -8.18 -4.41
CA GLU A 79 -4.63 -9.17 -3.35
C GLU A 79 -3.16 -9.61 -3.19
N LEU A 80 -2.67 -9.56 -1.96
CA LEU A 80 -1.36 -10.05 -1.51
C LEU A 80 -1.49 -11.22 -0.52
N PRO A 81 -1.83 -12.44 -0.98
CA PRO A 81 -2.03 -13.61 -0.12
C PRO A 81 -0.82 -13.94 0.75
N GLU A 82 0.39 -13.70 0.26
CA GLU A 82 1.65 -13.92 0.99
C GLU A 82 2.38 -12.61 1.36
N ALA A 83 1.72 -11.46 1.24
CA ALA A 83 2.27 -10.13 1.55
C ALA A 83 3.61 -9.77 0.85
N SER A 84 3.98 -10.49 -0.20
CA SER A 84 5.25 -10.39 -0.91
C SER A 84 5.06 -9.61 -2.21
N TRP A 85 5.73 -8.46 -2.34
CA TRP A 85 5.60 -7.60 -3.51
C TRP A 85 6.78 -6.63 -3.66
N ALA A 86 6.92 -6.01 -4.83
CA ALA A 86 7.84 -4.90 -5.05
C ALA A 86 7.40 -4.01 -6.23
N LEU A 87 7.83 -2.75 -6.21
CA LEU A 87 7.86 -1.89 -7.40
C LEU A 87 9.18 -2.07 -8.14
N GLN A 88 9.11 -2.36 -9.43
CA GLN A 88 10.25 -2.53 -10.33
C GLN A 88 10.07 -1.66 -11.56
N GLY A 89 10.51 -0.40 -11.47
CA GLY A 89 10.25 0.59 -12.52
C GLY A 89 8.75 0.84 -12.67
N ASP A 90 8.24 0.63 -13.88
CA ASP A 90 6.82 0.82 -14.23
C ASP A 90 6.03 -0.49 -14.08
N SER A 91 6.41 -1.34 -13.13
CA SER A 91 5.76 -2.61 -12.89
C SER A 91 5.63 -2.89 -11.40
N LEU A 92 4.47 -3.41 -11.02
CA LEU A 92 4.19 -3.94 -9.71
C LEU A 92 4.26 -5.47 -9.78
N VAL A 93 5.17 -6.04 -8.99
CA VAL A 93 5.39 -7.49 -8.96
C VAL A 93 4.82 -8.04 -7.67
N VAL A 94 3.89 -8.99 -7.77
CA VAL A 94 3.27 -9.70 -6.64
C VAL A 94 3.80 -11.13 -6.59
N GLY A 95 4.34 -11.52 -5.45
CA GLY A 95 4.77 -12.89 -5.20
C GLY A 95 3.58 -13.82 -4.96
N ARG A 96 3.66 -15.04 -5.48
CA ARG A 96 2.68 -16.11 -5.27
C ARG A 96 3.41 -17.39 -4.88
N GLN A 97 2.76 -18.25 -4.10
CA GLN A 97 3.34 -19.53 -3.66
C GLN A 97 4.69 -19.32 -2.95
N CYS A 98 4.71 -18.36 -2.02
CA CYS A 98 5.92 -17.98 -1.32
C CYS A 98 6.13 -18.84 -0.08
N ARG A 99 7.38 -19.23 0.18
CA ARG A 99 7.75 -19.88 1.45
C ARG A 99 7.88 -18.87 2.58
N GLU A 100 8.21 -17.63 2.23
CA GLU A 100 8.40 -16.48 3.12
C GLU A 100 7.86 -15.22 2.45
N ALA A 101 7.53 -14.19 3.22
CA ALA A 101 6.94 -12.93 2.72
C ALA A 101 7.96 -12.01 2.01
N VAL A 102 8.76 -12.58 1.10
CA VAL A 102 9.81 -11.89 0.32
C VAL A 102 9.87 -12.48 -1.09
N LEU A 103 10.05 -11.64 -2.11
CA LEU A 103 9.92 -12.03 -3.53
C LEU A 103 10.91 -13.10 -3.99
N GLU A 104 12.10 -13.19 -3.40
CA GLU A 104 13.08 -14.23 -3.73
C GLU A 104 12.61 -15.63 -3.32
N HIS A 105 11.68 -15.72 -2.37
CA HIS A 105 11.18 -16.98 -1.82
C HIS A 105 9.86 -17.43 -2.46
N CYS A 106 9.43 -16.76 -3.54
CA CYS A 106 8.22 -17.06 -4.30
C CYS A 106 8.54 -17.87 -5.56
N SER A 107 7.85 -19.01 -5.75
CA SER A 107 8.00 -19.82 -6.97
C SER A 107 7.26 -19.24 -8.17
N LEU A 108 6.27 -18.38 -7.93
CA LEU A 108 5.52 -17.68 -8.96
C LEU A 108 5.54 -16.18 -8.68
N ARG A 109 5.55 -15.39 -9.74
CA ARG A 109 5.44 -13.93 -9.69
C ARG A 109 4.42 -13.49 -10.72
N GLU A 110 3.49 -12.67 -10.29
CA GLU A 110 2.53 -11.96 -11.12
C GLU A 110 3.05 -10.55 -11.34
N VAL A 111 3.00 -10.08 -12.58
CA VAL A 111 3.53 -8.76 -12.96
C VAL A 111 2.39 -7.95 -13.52
N HIS A 112 2.10 -6.83 -12.87
CA HIS A 112 1.15 -5.82 -13.34
C HIS A 112 1.96 -4.65 -13.91
N ALA A 113 1.80 -4.38 -15.21
CA ALA A 113 2.33 -3.15 -15.79
C ALA A 113 1.56 -1.96 -15.19
N LEU A 114 2.28 -0.90 -14.86
CA LEU A 114 1.66 0.34 -14.40
C LEU A 114 1.53 1.28 -15.59
N ASP A 115 0.31 1.77 -15.80
CA ASP A 115 0.02 2.73 -16.86
C ASP A 115 0.59 4.13 -16.54
N ALA A 116 0.30 5.10 -17.42
CA ALA A 116 0.73 6.50 -17.24
C ALA A 116 0.08 7.18 -16.01
N GLU A 117 -0.97 6.59 -15.45
CA GLU A 117 -1.63 7.02 -14.22
C GLU A 117 -1.18 6.21 -12.99
N CYS A 118 -0.14 5.37 -13.14
CA CYS A 118 0.37 4.46 -12.12
C CYS A 118 -0.68 3.47 -11.60
N LEU A 119 -1.62 3.06 -12.45
CA LEU A 119 -2.62 2.03 -12.17
C LEU A 119 -2.22 0.72 -12.87
N PRO A 120 -2.50 -0.43 -12.26
CA PRO A 120 -2.26 -1.73 -12.89
C PRO A 120 -3.20 -1.96 -14.09
N ASP A 121 -2.63 -2.35 -15.23
CA ASP A 121 -3.35 -2.79 -16.45
C ASP A 121 -3.99 -4.20 -16.31
#